data_AF-A0A6I8VXB2-F1
#
_entry.id   AF-A0A6I8VXB2-F1
#
_cell.length_a   1.000
_cell.length_b   1.000
_cell.length_c   1.000
_cell.angle_alpha   90.00
_cell.angle_beta   90.00
_cell.angle_gamma   90.00
#
_symmetry.space_group_name_H-M   'P 1'
#
loop_
_entity.id
_entity.type
_entity.pdbx_description
1 polymer ?
#
loop_
_entity_poly.entity_id
_entity_poly.type
_entity_poly.pdbx_seq_one_letter_code
_entity_poly.pdbx_strand_id
1 'polypeptide(L)' 'MLFKVSLLFATATLLSAGRVPRIIGGQDTPIEEDPWQVSLVVGGDHACGGSIYSKDFVITA' A
#
# COMPACT_ATOMS: atom_id res chain seq x y z
N MET A 1 -25.76 -25.49 -14.20
CA MET A 1 -25.48 -24.13 -14.72
C MET A 1 -25.38 -23.10 -13.59
N LEU A 2 -26.26 -23.13 -12.58
CA LEU A 2 -26.20 -22.18 -11.45
C LEU A 2 -24.96 -22.30 -10.55
N PHE A 3 -24.48 -23.51 -10.23
CA PHE A 3 -23.29 -23.71 -9.38
C PHE A 3 -21.99 -23.11 -9.96
N LYS A 4 -21.83 -23.14 -11.30
CA LYS A 4 -20.68 -22.51 -11.97
C LYS A 4 -20.73 -20.98 -11.87
N VAL A 5 -21.94 -20.39 -11.99
CA VAL A 5 -22.16 -18.95 -11.86
C VAL A 5 -21.88 -18.49 -10.44
N SER A 6 -22.37 -19.19 -9.42
CA SER A 6 -22.08 -18.86 -8.01
C SER A 6 -20.58 -18.92 -7.67
N LEU A 7 -19.85 -19.90 -8.23
CA LEU A 7 -18.40 -20.00 -8.02
C LEU A 7 -17.63 -18.85 -8.70
N LEU A 8 -18.04 -18.44 -9.91
CA LEU A 8 -17.46 -17.29 -10.63
C LEU A 8 -17.66 -15.97 -9.87
N PHE A 9 -18.84 -15.75 -9.28
CA PHE A 9 -19.10 -14.56 -8.47
C PHE A 9 -18.29 -14.52 -7.17
N ALA A 10 -18.12 -15.65 -6.48
CA ALA A 10 -17.31 -15.73 -5.27
C ALA A 10 -15.80 -15.51 -5.53
N THR A 11 -15.28 -15.96 -6.69
CA THR A 11 -13.90 -15.66 -7.07
C THR A 11 -13.66 -14.19 -7.38
N ALA A 12 -14.66 -13.50 -7.95
CA ALA A 12 -14.55 -12.08 -8.27
C ALA A 12 -14.56 -11.18 -7.01
N THR A 13 -15.30 -11.55 -5.97
CA THR A 13 -15.32 -10.80 -4.71
C THR A 13 -14.02 -10.95 -3.91
N LEU A 14 -13.40 -12.15 -3.90
CA LEU A 14 -12.09 -12.38 -3.28
C LEU A 14 -10.96 -11.61 -3.97
N LEU A 15 -11.03 -11.44 -5.29
CA LEU A 15 -10.02 -10.69 -6.05
C LEU A 15 -10.12 -9.17 -5.85
N SER A 16 -11.26 -8.67 -5.35
CA SER A 16 -11.53 -7.23 -5.19
C SER A 16 -11.12 -6.65 -3.84
N ALA A 17 -10.56 -7.44 -2.92
CA ALA A 17 -10.08 -6.95 -1.61
C ALA A 17 -8.72 -6.22 -1.71
N GLY A 18 -8.58 -5.32 -2.69
CA GLY A 18 -7.40 -4.46 -2.83
C GLY A 18 -7.28 -3.47 -1.66
N ARG A 19 -6.05 -3.11 -1.30
CA ARG A 19 -5.77 -2.10 -0.27
C ARG A 19 -6.36 -0.75 -0.74
N VAL A 20 -7.26 -0.17 0.03
CA VAL A 20 -7.88 1.13 -0.29
C VAL A 20 -6.78 2.21 -0.34
N PRO A 21 -6.73 3.05 -1.39
CA PRO A 21 -5.80 4.16 -1.45
C PRO A 21 -5.96 5.08 -0.23
N ARG A 22 -4.87 5.33 0.49
CA ARG A 22 -4.88 6.23 1.66
C ARG A 22 -4.49 7.67 1.31
N ILE A 23 -3.97 7.89 0.11
CA ILE A 23 -3.63 9.22 -0.42
C ILE A 23 -4.76 9.65 -1.34
N ILE A 24 -5.48 10.71 -0.98
CA ILE A 24 -6.66 11.22 -1.72
C ILE A 24 -6.27 12.48 -2.49
N GLY A 25 -6.50 12.50 -3.79
CA GLY A 25 -6.19 13.64 -4.66
C GLY A 25 -4.70 13.84 -4.95
N GLY A 26 -3.85 12.87 -4.59
CA GLY A 26 -2.43 12.88 -4.91
C GLY A 26 -2.15 12.41 -6.34
N GLN A 27 -0.86 12.44 -6.68
CA GLN A 27 -0.30 11.89 -7.91
C GLN A 27 0.87 10.98 -7.56
N ASP A 28 1.19 10.03 -8.43
CA ASP A 28 2.37 9.19 -8.26
C ASP A 28 3.64 10.04 -8.37
N THR A 29 4.64 9.71 -7.55
CA THR A 29 5.95 10.36 -7.53
C THR A 29 7.05 9.29 -7.51
N PRO A 30 8.14 9.45 -8.28
CA PRO A 30 9.29 8.58 -8.21
C PRO A 30 10.13 8.88 -6.95
N ILE A 31 10.86 7.90 -6.44
CA ILE A 31 11.64 8.08 -5.19
C ILE A 31 12.78 9.10 -5.36
N GLU A 32 13.21 9.33 -6.60
CA GLU A 32 14.21 10.33 -6.98
C GLU A 32 13.73 11.77 -6.72
N GLU A 33 12.42 12.02 -6.74
CA GLU A 33 11.83 13.34 -6.44
C GLU A 33 11.68 13.56 -4.92
N ASP A 34 11.36 12.50 -4.16
CA ASP A 34 11.15 12.54 -2.71
C ASP A 34 12.09 11.57 -1.95
N PRO A 35 13.42 11.71 -2.06
CA PRO A 35 14.39 10.69 -1.64
C PRO A 35 14.47 10.46 -0.12
N TRP A 36 13.86 11.34 0.67
CA TRP A 36 13.74 11.15 2.11
C TRP A 36 12.62 10.17 2.49
N GLN A 37 11.68 9.86 1.60
CA GLN A 37 10.54 9.02 1.92
C GLN A 37 10.95 7.57 2.23
N VAL A 38 10.41 7.00 3.32
CA VAL A 38 10.62 5.59 3.66
C VAL A 38 9.33 4.86 4.00
N SER A 39 9.35 3.53 3.82
CA SER A 39 8.30 2.61 4.26
C SER A 39 8.79 1.85 5.50
N LEU A 40 8.13 2.06 6.64
CA LEU A 40 8.35 1.27 7.85
C LEU A 40 7.59 -0.05 7.73
N VAL A 41 8.32 -1.16 7.65
CA VAL A 41 7.78 -2.50 7.46
C VAL A 41 7.84 -3.28 8.77
N VAL A 42 6.68 -3.78 9.22
CA VAL A 42 6.54 -4.58 10.45
C VAL A 42 5.90 -5.90 10.08
N GLY A 43 6.56 -7.03 10.37
CA GLY A 43 6.04 -8.35 10.03
C GLY A 43 5.91 -8.64 8.54
N GLY A 44 6.64 -7.91 7.69
CA GLY A 44 6.58 -8.04 6.22
C GLY A 44 5.57 -7.11 5.54
N ASP A 45 4.76 -6.38 6.31
CA ASP A 45 3.77 -5.43 5.81
C ASP A 45 4.14 -3.98 6.08
N HIS A 46 3.78 -3.09 5.14
CA HIS A 46 3.88 -1.65 5.34
C HIS A 46 2.95 -1.20 6.47
N ALA A 47 3.54 -0.62 7.51
CA ALA A 47 2.82 -0.09 8.67
C ALA A 47 2.61 1.43 8.52
N CYS A 48 3.70 2.18 8.37
CA CYS A 48 3.71 3.64 8.36
C CYS A 48 4.74 4.20 7.36
N GLY A 49 4.61 5.49 7.05
CA GLY A 49 5.64 6.28 6.37
C GLY A 49 6.64 6.90 7.36
N GLY A 50 7.70 7.49 6.83
CA GLY A 50 8.64 8.30 7.59
C GLY A 50 9.58 9.07 6.66
N SER A 51 10.43 9.93 7.23
CA SER A 51 11.41 10.72 6.47
C SER A 51 12.82 10.52 7.01
N ILE A 52 13.79 10.28 6.11
CA ILE A 52 15.22 10.30 6.43
C ILE A 52 15.59 11.71 6.88
N TYR A 53 16.00 11.84 8.13
CA TYR A 53 16.47 13.11 8.69
C TYR A 53 18.00 13.21 8.63
N SER A 54 18.70 12.10 8.86
CA SER A 54 20.15 12.01 8.75
C SER A 54 20.58 10.57 8.48
N LYS A 55 21.89 10.34 8.40
CA LYS A 55 22.49 9.02 8.12
C LYS A 55 21.89 7.88 8.97
N ASP A 56 21.62 8.14 10.25
CA ASP A 56 21.22 7.11 11.22
C ASP A 56 19.82 7.35 11.80
N PHE A 57 19.07 8.36 11.31
CA PHE A 57 17.78 8.74 11.88
C PHE A 57 16.69 8.93 10.82
N VAL A 58 15.56 8.27 11.06
CA VAL A 58 14.27 8.48 10.40
C VAL A 58 13.30 9.08 11.42
N ILE A 59 12.51 10.07 11.00
CA ILE A 59 11.43 10.65 11.80
C ILE A 59 10.08 10.11 11.30
N THR A 60 9.19 9.76 12.22
CA THR A 60 7.82 9.32 11.97
C THR A 60 6.90 9.80 13.10
N ALA A 61 5.58 9.67 12.93
CA ALA A 61 4.56 10.13 13.89
C ALA A 61 4.38 9.19 15.09
#